data_AF-A0AAE0Y1M1-F1
#
_entry.id   AF-A0AAE0Y1M1-F1
#
_cell.length_a   1.000
_cell.length_b   1.000
_cell.length_c   1.000
_cell.angle_alpha   90.00
_cell.angle_beta   90.00
_cell.angle_gamma   90.00
#
_symmetry.space_group_name_H-M   'P 1'
#
loop_
_entity.id
_entity.type
_entity.pdbx_description
1 polymer ?
#
loop_
_entity_poly.entity_id
_entity_poly.type
_entity_poly.pdbx_seq_one_letter_code
_entity_poly.pdbx_strand_id
1 'polypeptide(L)'
;MHHADTQVIHHADTLVIHHADTLVMHHADILVILHADTLVIHHADTLVMHHADILVILHADTLVIHHADTLVIHHAGTLVMHHADILVIHHADTLVIHHAGTLVMHHADILVILHAKTLVRHHADTLVMHHADTQVIHHADTLVIHHADTLVIHHADILVIHHADTLVIHHADTLVIHHADTLVICNSGTLVIHHADTLVGHHADTLVILRADSPVIRNSGTLMIYHADTLVRHYIDTQMRHLSLDGEGKQELSM
;
A
#
# COMPACT_ATOMS: atom_id res chain seq x y z
N MET A 1 -13.53 -33.27 28.38
CA MET A 1 -12.83 -34.40 27.74
C MET A 1 -11.41 -33.90 27.55
N HIS A 2 -10.48 -34.35 28.39
CA HIS A 2 -9.08 -33.94 28.31
C HIS A 2 -8.39 -34.81 27.26
N HIS A 3 -8.04 -34.23 26.12
CA HIS A 3 -6.98 -34.72 25.28
C HIS A 3 -5.93 -33.60 25.18
N ALA A 4 -4.68 -33.94 25.44
CA ALA A 4 -3.57 -33.02 25.34
C ALA A 4 -3.10 -33.05 23.88
N ASP A 5 -3.33 -31.99 23.11
CA ASP A 5 -3.19 -32.05 21.64
C ASP A 5 -2.14 -31.07 21.09
N THR A 6 -1.00 -30.96 21.78
CA THR A 6 0.22 -30.44 21.16
C THR A 6 0.93 -31.56 20.42
N GLN A 7 0.96 -31.48 19.09
CA GLN A 7 1.73 -32.38 18.23
C GLN A 7 3.04 -31.70 17.82
N VAL A 8 4.14 -32.44 17.88
CA VAL A 8 5.44 -31.99 17.38
C VAL A 8 5.91 -32.99 16.32
N ILE A 9 6.13 -32.50 15.11
CA ILE A 9 6.60 -33.30 13.98
C ILE A 9 7.89 -32.69 13.46
N HIS A 10 8.94 -33.51 13.37
CA HIS A 10 10.24 -33.03 12.94
C HIS A 10 10.37 -32.98 11.42
N HIS A 11 9.94 -34.03 10.71
CA HIS A 11 10.07 -34.14 9.27
C HIS A 11 8.87 -34.88 8.68
N ALA A 12 8.35 -34.38 7.57
CA ALA A 12 7.38 -35.08 6.73
C ALA A 12 7.45 -34.58 5.28
N ASP A 13 7.69 -35.46 4.32
CA ASP A 13 7.61 -35.08 2.89
C ASP A 13 6.19 -34.55 2.56
N THR A 14 5.17 -35.23 3.07
CA THR A 14 3.77 -34.78 2.93
C THR A 14 3.00 -35.09 4.20
N LEU A 15 2.28 -34.09 4.70
CA LEU A 15 1.40 -34.25 5.84
C LEU A 15 0.05 -33.56 5.58
N VAL A 16 -1.02 -34.28 5.89
CA VAL A 16 -2.40 -33.78 5.81
C VAL A 16 -3.04 -33.91 7.18
N ILE A 17 -3.52 -32.80 7.73
CA ILE A 17 -4.21 -32.75 9.02
C ILE A 17 -5.56 -32.08 8.84
N HIS A 18 -6.60 -32.70 9.40
CA HIS A 18 -7.94 -32.14 9.37
C HIS A 18 -8.19 -31.17 10.55
N HIS A 19 -7.67 -31.48 11.73
CA HIS A 19 -7.81 -30.64 12.92
C HIS A 19 -6.58 -30.84 13.82
N ALA A 20 -6.05 -29.76 14.36
CA ALA A 20 -5.07 -29.79 15.44
C ALA A 20 -5.25 -28.59 16.36
N ASP A 21 -5.34 -28.80 17.67
CA ASP A 21 -5.39 -27.66 18.60
C ASP A 21 -4.04 -26.93 18.58
N THR A 22 -2.93 -27.67 18.69
CA THR A 22 -1.59 -27.10 18.54
C THR A 22 -0.67 -28.01 17.75
N LEU A 23 -0.04 -27.49 16.70
CA LEU A 23 0.96 -28.21 15.92
C LEU A 23 2.26 -27.41 15.82
N VAL A 24 3.38 -28.09 16.06
CA VAL A 24 4.73 -27.60 15.77
C VAL A 24 5.35 -28.49 14.70
N MET A 25 5.68 -27.91 13.56
CA MET A 25 6.33 -28.57 12.43
C MET A 25 7.73 -27.99 12.22
N HIS A 26 8.76 -28.83 12.25
CA HIS A 26 10.11 -28.37 11.92
C HIS A 26 10.34 -28.30 10.40
N HIS A 27 9.96 -29.33 9.65
CA HIS A 27 10.13 -29.34 8.21
C HIS A 27 9.07 -30.20 7.53
N ALA A 28 8.42 -29.62 6.53
CA ALA A 28 7.67 -30.37 5.54
C ALA A 28 7.98 -29.89 4.13
N ASP A 29 7.86 -30.76 3.12
CA ASP A 29 7.83 -30.29 1.73
C ASP A 29 6.40 -29.81 1.44
N ILE A 30 5.40 -30.62 1.76
CA ILE A 30 3.98 -30.28 1.57
C ILE A 30 3.20 -30.46 2.87
N LEU A 31 2.54 -29.39 3.31
CA LEU A 31 1.65 -29.40 4.46
C LEU A 31 0.25 -28.91 4.06
N VAL A 32 -0.77 -29.71 4.33
CA VAL A 32 -2.17 -29.35 4.10
C VAL A 32 -2.94 -29.44 5.41
N ILE A 33 -3.50 -28.32 5.86
CA ILE A 33 -4.21 -28.24 7.15
C ILE A 33 -5.57 -27.58 6.95
N LEU A 34 -6.63 -28.26 7.39
CA LEU A 34 -7.97 -27.67 7.32
C LEU A 34 -8.23 -26.71 8.48
N HIS A 35 -7.96 -27.13 9.72
CA HIS A 35 -8.14 -26.30 10.91
C HIS A 35 -6.99 -26.49 11.90
N ALA A 36 -6.48 -25.38 12.44
CA ALA A 36 -5.67 -25.43 13.65
C ALA A 36 -5.81 -24.17 14.51
N ASP A 37 -5.97 -24.29 15.82
CA ASP A 37 -6.02 -23.10 16.68
C ASP A 37 -4.64 -22.41 16.69
N THR A 38 -3.57 -23.19 16.89
CA THR A 38 -2.19 -22.69 16.84
C THR A 38 -1.29 -23.57 15.99
N LEU A 39 -0.60 -22.95 15.03
CA LEU A 39 0.38 -23.62 14.17
C LEU A 39 1.71 -22.86 14.15
N VAL A 40 2.80 -23.57 14.41
CA VAL A 40 4.17 -23.07 14.29
C VAL A 40 4.93 -23.93 13.29
N ILE A 41 5.45 -23.31 12.22
CA ILE A 41 6.22 -23.98 11.18
C ILE A 41 7.61 -23.32 11.07
N HIS A 42 8.66 -24.14 11.14
CA HIS A 42 10.02 -23.65 10.85
C HIS A 42 10.32 -23.63 9.35
N HIS A 43 9.98 -24.69 8.61
CA HIS A 43 10.18 -24.76 7.17
C HIS A 43 9.04 -25.51 6.47
N ALA A 44 8.47 -24.92 5.42
CA ALA A 44 7.57 -25.60 4.50
C ALA A 44 7.80 -25.16 3.06
N ASP A 45 8.06 -26.06 2.12
CA ASP A 45 8.14 -25.64 0.71
C ASP A 45 6.75 -25.15 0.26
N THR A 46 5.69 -25.91 0.60
CA THR A 46 4.30 -25.54 0.34
C THR A 46 3.41 -25.76 1.57
N LEU A 47 2.67 -24.71 1.96
CA LEU A 47 1.56 -24.81 2.91
C LEU A 47 0.24 -24.42 2.24
N VAL A 48 -0.75 -25.29 2.38
CA VAL A 48 -2.15 -24.97 2.09
C VAL A 48 -2.94 -25.04 3.39
N MET A 49 -3.53 -23.92 3.80
CA MET A 49 -4.29 -23.82 5.04
C MET A 49 -5.65 -23.19 4.82
N HIS A 50 -6.69 -23.80 5.38
CA HIS A 50 -8.04 -23.24 5.33
C HIS A 50 -8.32 -22.28 6.51
N HIS A 51 -7.98 -22.64 7.74
CA HIS A 51 -8.19 -21.75 8.88
C HIS A 51 -7.17 -21.97 10.01
N ALA A 52 -6.70 -20.88 10.60
CA ALA A 52 -6.07 -20.90 11.91
C ALA A 52 -6.38 -19.64 12.73
N ASP A 53 -6.36 -19.76 14.05
CA ASP A 53 -6.41 -18.55 14.89
C ASP A 53 -5.02 -17.89 14.88
N ILE A 54 -3.97 -18.69 15.13
CA ILE A 54 -2.58 -18.22 15.15
C ILE A 54 -1.71 -19.09 14.24
N LEU A 55 -1.04 -18.44 13.29
CA LEU A 55 -0.07 -19.08 12.41
C LEU A 55 1.26 -18.33 12.43
N VAL A 56 2.33 -19.04 12.78
CA VAL A 56 3.71 -18.53 12.79
C VAL A 56 4.56 -19.37 11.84
N ILE A 57 5.16 -18.72 10.84
CA ILE A 57 6.00 -19.37 9.84
C ILE A 57 7.35 -18.67 9.78
N LEU A 58 8.42 -19.43 9.93
CA LEU A 58 9.77 -18.90 9.79
C LEU A 58 10.19 -18.85 8.31
N HIS A 59 10.04 -19.94 7.57
CA HIS A 59 10.35 -19.99 6.14
C HIS A 59 9.30 -20.81 5.38
N ALA A 60 8.84 -20.26 4.26
CA ALA A 60 8.15 -21.03 3.25
C ALA A 60 8.39 -20.51 1.83
N ASP A 61 8.34 -21.39 0.83
CA ASP A 61 8.42 -20.95 -0.57
C ASP A 61 7.03 -20.50 -1.06
N THR A 62 6.00 -21.30 -0.80
CA THR A 62 4.62 -21.01 -1.22
C THR A 62 3.62 -21.20 -0.08
N LEU A 63 2.80 -20.17 0.15
CA LEU A 63 1.72 -20.17 1.12
C LEU A 63 0.38 -19.86 0.45
N VAL A 64 -0.62 -20.70 0.68
CA VAL A 64 -2.01 -20.46 0.31
C VAL A 64 -2.86 -20.57 1.56
N ILE A 65 -3.36 -19.44 2.06
CA ILE A 65 -4.05 -19.35 3.35
C ILE A 65 -5.41 -18.68 3.15
N HIS A 66 -6.48 -19.39 3.49
CA HIS A 66 -7.82 -18.83 3.36
C HIS A 66 -8.19 -17.89 4.52
N HIS A 67 -7.90 -18.27 5.76
CA HIS A 67 -8.18 -17.42 6.92
C HIS A 67 -7.11 -17.62 8.01
N ALA A 68 -6.59 -16.51 8.56
CA ALA A 68 -5.88 -16.53 9.82
C ALA A 68 -6.27 -15.32 10.69
N ASP A 69 -6.58 -15.46 11.97
CA ASP A 69 -6.80 -14.25 12.79
C ASP A 69 -5.48 -13.49 12.94
N THR A 70 -4.41 -14.20 13.29
CA THR A 70 -3.05 -13.67 13.34
C THR A 70 -2.10 -14.53 12.50
N LEU A 71 -1.44 -13.90 11.53
CA LEU A 71 -0.38 -14.52 10.74
C LEU A 71 0.92 -13.74 10.88
N VAL A 72 1.98 -14.45 11.28
CA VAL A 72 3.34 -13.93 11.35
C VAL A 72 4.25 -14.75 10.45
N ILE A 73 4.88 -14.09 9.47
CA ILE A 73 5.81 -14.71 8.53
C ILE A 73 7.15 -13.99 8.58
N HIS A 74 8.23 -14.74 8.76
CA HIS A 74 9.57 -14.18 8.63
C HIS A 74 10.05 -14.17 7.17
N HIS A 75 9.85 -15.25 6.41
CA HIS A 75 10.16 -15.30 4.98
C HIS A 75 9.12 -16.12 4.21
N ALA A 76 8.60 -15.54 3.14
CA ALA A 76 7.84 -16.24 2.11
C ALA A 76 8.47 -15.99 0.73
N GLY A 77 8.41 -16.95 -0.19
CA GLY A 77 8.56 -16.63 -1.61
C GLY A 77 7.27 -15.97 -2.11
N THR A 78 6.18 -16.74 -2.10
CA THR A 78 4.83 -16.29 -2.47
C THR A 78 3.83 -16.55 -1.35
N LEU A 79 2.98 -15.56 -1.07
CA LEU A 79 1.79 -15.74 -0.23
C LEU A 79 0.54 -15.26 -0.97
N VAL A 80 -0.46 -16.15 -1.03
CA VAL A 80 -1.84 -15.84 -1.40
C VAL A 80 -2.70 -15.98 -0.17
N MET A 81 -3.32 -14.88 0.24
CA MET A 81 -4.15 -14.81 1.44
C MET A 81 -5.52 -14.21 1.15
N HIS A 82 -6.57 -14.89 1.61
CA HIS A 82 -7.93 -14.36 1.49
C HIS A 82 -8.31 -13.45 2.66
N HIS A 83 -8.08 -13.85 3.91
CA HIS A 83 -8.42 -13.03 5.07
C HIS A 83 -7.42 -13.13 6.22
N ALA A 84 -7.04 -11.99 6.78
CA ALA A 84 -6.46 -11.90 8.10
C ALA A 84 -6.87 -10.65 8.89
N ASP A 85 -7.04 -10.79 10.20
CA ASP A 85 -7.20 -9.62 11.06
C ASP A 85 -5.86 -8.91 11.27
N ILE A 86 -4.80 -9.67 11.53
CA ILE A 86 -3.44 -9.18 11.70
C ILE A 86 -2.48 -9.99 10.85
N LEU A 87 -1.73 -9.29 10.00
CA LEU A 87 -0.69 -9.87 9.15
C LEU A 87 0.63 -9.12 9.37
N VAL A 88 1.66 -9.85 9.79
CA VAL A 88 3.01 -9.32 9.99
C VAL A 88 3.99 -10.11 9.13
N ILE A 89 4.66 -9.43 8.20
CA ILE A 89 5.58 -10.06 7.26
C ILE A 89 6.92 -9.33 7.27
N HIS A 90 8.00 -10.06 7.49
CA HIS A 90 9.34 -9.49 7.39
C HIS A 90 9.84 -9.45 5.94
N HIS A 91 9.75 -10.57 5.20
CA HIS A 91 10.13 -10.63 3.79
C HIS A 91 9.16 -11.48 2.97
N ALA A 92 8.77 -11.00 1.79
CA ALA A 92 8.10 -11.80 0.78
C ALA A 92 8.47 -11.33 -0.64
N ASP A 93 8.67 -12.23 -1.60
CA ASP A 93 8.88 -11.77 -2.98
C ASP A 93 7.55 -11.29 -3.58
N THR A 94 6.48 -12.08 -3.41
CA THR A 94 5.14 -11.77 -3.93
C THR A 94 4.04 -11.98 -2.91
N LEU A 95 3.17 -10.98 -2.79
CA LEU A 95 2.01 -10.98 -1.91
C LEU A 95 0.73 -10.62 -2.64
N VAL A 96 -0.29 -11.47 -2.48
CA VAL A 96 -1.66 -11.20 -2.93
C VAL A 96 -2.60 -11.37 -1.75
N ILE A 97 -3.22 -10.27 -1.32
CA ILE A 97 -4.07 -10.22 -0.13
C ILE A 97 -5.43 -9.65 -0.48
N HIS A 98 -6.49 -10.39 -0.18
CA HIS A 98 -7.85 -9.91 -0.43
C HIS A 98 -8.37 -9.01 0.71
N HIS A 99 -8.25 -9.44 1.96
CA HIS A 99 -8.62 -8.64 3.12
C HIS A 99 -7.59 -8.73 4.24
N ALA A 100 -7.15 -7.57 4.72
CA ALA A 100 -6.39 -7.44 5.97
C ALA A 100 -7.05 -6.41 6.90
N GLY A 101 -7.17 -6.70 8.19
CA GLY A 101 -7.41 -5.66 9.18
C GLY A 101 -6.17 -4.76 9.27
N THR A 102 -5.09 -5.30 9.84
CA THR A 102 -3.80 -4.63 9.93
C THR A 102 -2.73 -5.41 9.19
N LEU A 103 -2.01 -4.75 8.29
CA LEU A 103 -0.84 -5.29 7.62
C LEU A 103 0.41 -4.47 7.99
N VAL A 104 1.40 -5.15 8.56
CA VAL A 104 2.74 -4.59 8.80
C VAL A 104 3.75 -5.38 7.98
N MET A 105 4.50 -4.69 7.14
CA MET A 105 5.46 -5.33 6.25
C MET A 105 6.79 -4.60 6.16
N HIS A 106 7.90 -5.34 6.23
CA HIS A 106 9.22 -4.74 6.07
C HIS A 106 9.68 -4.72 4.60
N HIS A 107 9.64 -5.85 3.90
CA HIS A 107 10.06 -5.94 2.49
C HIS A 107 9.10 -6.78 1.65
N ALA A 108 8.71 -6.29 0.48
CA ALA A 108 8.26 -7.17 -0.60
C ALA A 108 8.47 -6.59 -2.00
N ASP A 109 8.82 -7.40 -2.98
CA ASP A 109 9.02 -6.90 -4.35
C ASP A 109 7.66 -6.50 -4.96
N ILE A 110 6.66 -7.39 -4.84
CA ILE A 110 5.31 -7.17 -5.39
C ILE A 110 4.26 -7.36 -4.28
N LEU A 111 3.42 -6.33 -4.10
CA LEU A 111 2.29 -6.38 -3.18
C LEU A 111 0.99 -5.93 -3.85
N VAL A 112 0.01 -6.83 -3.89
CA VAL A 112 -1.34 -6.56 -4.37
C VAL A 112 -2.32 -6.73 -3.21
N ILE A 113 -3.07 -5.67 -2.90
CA ILE A 113 -4.05 -5.67 -1.82
C ILE A 113 -5.38 -5.13 -2.33
N LEU A 114 -6.46 -5.88 -2.09
CA LEU A 114 -7.80 -5.39 -2.40
C LEU A 114 -8.33 -4.48 -1.27
N HIS A 115 -8.25 -4.94 -0.02
CA HIS A 115 -8.67 -4.14 1.13
C HIS A 115 -7.72 -4.30 2.32
N ALA A 116 -7.30 -3.17 2.89
CA ALA A 116 -6.66 -3.13 4.20
C ALA A 116 -7.24 -2.00 5.05
N LYS A 117 -7.53 -2.21 6.33
CA LYS A 117 -7.87 -1.06 7.19
C LYS A 117 -6.62 -0.21 7.46
N THR A 118 -5.55 -0.87 7.88
CA THR A 118 -4.26 -0.22 8.16
C THR A 118 -3.13 -0.93 7.43
N LEU A 119 -2.29 -0.16 6.73
CA LEU A 119 -1.05 -0.63 6.12
C LEU A 119 0.13 0.19 6.64
N VAL A 120 1.15 -0.49 7.18
CA VAL A 120 2.46 0.10 7.49
C VAL A 120 3.54 -0.67 6.75
N ARG A 121 4.34 0.03 5.94
CA ARG A 121 5.33 -0.61 5.09
C ARG A 121 6.65 0.15 4.98
N HIS A 122 7.77 -0.58 5.02
CA HIS A 122 9.09 0.00 4.80
C HIS A 122 9.53 0.01 3.32
N HIS A 123 9.71 -1.16 2.69
CA HIS A 123 10.24 -1.27 1.32
C HIS A 123 9.37 -2.15 0.43
N ALA A 124 9.17 -1.71 -0.82
CA ALA A 124 8.59 -2.52 -1.87
C ALA A 124 8.82 -1.88 -3.24
N ASP A 125 9.05 -2.69 -4.26
CA ASP A 125 9.23 -2.17 -5.61
C ASP A 125 7.87 -1.74 -6.17
N THR A 126 6.86 -2.62 -6.09
CA THR A 126 5.52 -2.36 -6.64
C THR A 126 4.41 -2.61 -5.62
N LEU A 127 3.52 -1.61 -5.45
CA LEU A 127 2.25 -1.75 -4.74
C LEU A 127 1.06 -1.45 -5.66
N VAL A 128 0.06 -2.33 -5.62
CA VAL A 128 -1.29 -2.04 -6.12
C VAL A 128 -2.29 -2.21 -4.99
N MET A 129 -3.01 -1.14 -4.67
CA MET A 129 -4.00 -1.09 -3.59
C MET A 129 -5.34 -0.58 -4.10
N HIS A 130 -6.43 -1.29 -3.80
CA HIS A 130 -7.76 -0.82 -4.16
C HIS A 130 -8.41 0.04 -3.07
N HIS A 131 -8.42 -0.41 -1.81
CA HIS A 131 -8.98 0.37 -0.69
C HIS A 131 -8.12 0.24 0.56
N ALA A 132 -7.80 1.38 1.19
CA ALA A 132 -7.37 1.37 2.58
C ALA A 132 -7.69 2.64 3.37
N ASP A 133 -8.07 2.50 4.63
CA ASP A 133 -8.38 3.67 5.47
C ASP A 133 -7.08 4.43 5.79
N THR A 134 -6.04 3.75 6.28
CA THR A 134 -4.77 4.38 6.66
C THR A 134 -3.56 3.66 6.09
N GLN A 135 -2.65 4.41 5.46
CA GLN A 135 -1.43 3.90 4.87
C GLN A 135 -0.22 4.75 5.26
N VAL A 136 0.85 4.08 5.69
CA VAL A 136 2.18 4.67 5.91
C VAL A 136 3.21 3.89 5.12
N ILE A 137 3.86 4.56 4.17
CA ILE A 137 4.82 3.96 3.23
C ILE A 137 6.14 4.73 3.30
N HIS A 138 7.24 4.03 3.57
CA HIS A 138 8.56 4.66 3.57
C HIS A 138 9.17 4.77 2.17
N HIS A 139 9.31 3.65 1.45
CA HIS A 139 9.94 3.63 0.13
C HIS A 139 9.15 2.78 -0.86
N ALA A 140 8.95 3.29 -2.06
CA ALA A 140 8.41 2.54 -3.18
C ALA A 140 9.00 2.98 -4.51
N ASP A 141 9.11 2.08 -5.48
CA ASP A 141 9.40 2.50 -6.85
C ASP A 141 8.09 2.88 -7.54
N THR A 142 7.09 2.00 -7.49
CA THR A 142 5.77 2.22 -8.11
C THR A 142 4.63 1.97 -7.13
N LEU A 143 3.71 2.94 -7.04
CA LEU A 143 2.49 2.86 -6.23
C LEU A 143 1.26 3.20 -7.09
N VAL A 144 0.26 2.32 -7.08
CA VAL A 144 -1.06 2.58 -7.64
C VAL A 144 -2.11 2.39 -6.56
N ILE A 145 -2.85 3.45 -6.23
CA ILE A 145 -3.83 3.45 -5.14
C ILE A 145 -5.16 4.00 -5.66
N HIS A 146 -6.22 3.19 -5.55
CA HIS A 146 -7.55 3.65 -5.98
C HIS A 146 -8.23 4.53 -4.93
N HIS A 147 -8.29 4.09 -3.68
CA HIS A 147 -8.92 4.85 -2.61
C HIS A 147 -8.12 4.75 -1.31
N ALA A 148 -7.87 5.91 -0.70
CA ALA A 148 -7.36 5.99 0.66
C ALA A 148 -8.02 7.10 1.47
N ASP A 149 -8.29 6.92 2.76
CA ASP A 149 -8.72 8.06 3.58
C ASP A 149 -7.49 8.88 3.95
N THR A 150 -6.46 8.23 4.53
CA THR A 150 -5.19 8.86 4.90
C THR A 150 -3.99 8.11 4.33
N LEU A 151 -3.13 8.83 3.61
CA LEU A 151 -1.91 8.27 3.01
C LEU A 151 -0.70 9.16 3.30
N VAL A 152 0.32 8.55 3.90
CA VAL A 152 1.62 9.18 4.17
C VAL A 152 2.73 8.43 3.45
N ILE A 153 3.49 9.13 2.60
CA ILE A 153 4.55 8.57 1.78
C ILE A 153 5.83 9.37 1.97
N HIS A 154 6.93 8.70 2.31
CA HIS A 154 8.25 9.34 2.40
C HIS A 154 8.95 9.43 1.03
N HIS A 155 9.00 8.33 0.28
CA HIS A 155 9.62 8.29 -1.04
C HIS A 155 8.84 7.39 -2.00
N ALA A 156 8.57 7.90 -3.19
CA ALA A 156 8.10 7.13 -4.33
C ALA A 156 8.82 7.59 -5.61
N ASP A 157 9.07 6.71 -6.57
CA ASP A 157 9.48 7.18 -7.90
C ASP A 157 8.24 7.53 -8.73
N ILE A 158 7.26 6.62 -8.78
CA ILE A 158 6.00 6.79 -9.50
C ILE A 158 4.83 6.54 -8.55
N LEU A 159 3.91 7.50 -8.50
CA LEU A 159 2.70 7.40 -7.71
C LEU A 159 1.48 7.85 -8.50
N VAL A 160 0.47 6.97 -8.56
CA VAL A 160 -0.84 7.22 -9.18
C VAL A 160 -1.92 7.01 -8.13
N ILE A 161 -2.70 8.06 -7.86
CA ILE A 161 -3.77 8.05 -6.86
C ILE A 161 -5.08 8.49 -7.50
N HIS A 162 -6.13 7.68 -7.37
CA HIS A 162 -7.46 8.07 -7.85
C HIS A 162 -8.22 8.93 -6.83
N HIS A 163 -8.27 8.52 -5.56
CA HIS A 163 -8.94 9.27 -4.50
C HIS A 163 -8.17 9.18 -3.20
N ALA A 164 -7.95 10.32 -2.57
CA ALA A 164 -7.52 10.40 -1.19
C ALA A 164 -8.28 11.50 -0.43
N ASP A 165 -8.58 11.33 0.85
CA ASP A 165 -9.06 12.47 1.65
C ASP A 165 -7.86 13.31 2.09
N THR A 166 -6.85 12.66 2.70
CA THR A 166 -5.61 13.31 3.13
C THR A 166 -4.38 12.62 2.57
N LEU A 167 -3.51 13.39 1.92
CA LEU A 167 -2.28 12.92 1.32
C LEU A 167 -1.09 13.78 1.75
N VAL A 168 -0.06 13.13 2.31
CA VAL A 168 1.20 13.76 2.70
C VAL A 168 2.35 13.03 2.03
N ILE A 169 3.08 13.73 1.15
CA ILE A 169 4.17 13.17 0.37
C ILE A 169 5.44 13.98 0.58
N HIS A 170 6.52 13.31 0.98
CA HIS A 170 7.81 13.98 1.15
C HIS A 170 8.61 14.05 -0.15
N HIS A 171 8.68 12.96 -0.92
CA HIS A 171 9.38 12.92 -2.21
C HIS A 171 8.65 12.04 -3.22
N ALA A 172 8.44 12.54 -4.43
CA ALA A 172 7.96 11.76 -5.58
C ALA A 172 8.57 12.23 -6.90
N ASP A 173 9.18 11.35 -7.71
CA ASP A 173 9.69 11.79 -9.03
C ASP A 173 8.52 12.15 -9.97
N THR A 174 7.50 11.28 -10.02
CA THR A 174 6.28 11.49 -10.80
C THR A 174 5.04 11.20 -9.96
N LEU A 175 4.12 12.15 -9.94
CA LEU A 175 2.89 12.07 -9.17
C LEU A 175 1.67 12.48 -10.02
N VAL A 176 0.69 11.59 -10.09
CA VAL A 176 -0.61 11.83 -10.74
C VAL A 176 -1.73 11.61 -9.73
N ILE A 177 -2.53 12.64 -9.48
CA ILE A 177 -3.63 12.62 -8.52
C ILE A 177 -4.93 13.04 -9.20
N HIS A 178 -5.95 12.20 -9.12
CA HIS A 178 -7.27 12.55 -9.62
C HIS A 178 -8.09 13.38 -8.63
N HIS A 179 -8.16 12.95 -7.37
CA HIS A 179 -8.89 13.67 -6.32
C HIS A 179 -8.15 13.60 -4.98
N ALA A 180 -7.98 14.75 -4.33
CA ALA A 180 -7.51 14.83 -2.96
C ALA A 180 -8.21 15.97 -2.20
N ASP A 181 -8.82 15.74 -1.04
CA ASP A 181 -9.36 16.89 -0.28
C ASP A 181 -8.21 17.75 0.25
N THR A 182 -7.20 17.12 0.86
CA THR A 182 -5.99 17.77 1.34
C THR A 182 -4.74 17.10 0.78
N LEU A 183 -3.92 17.88 0.09
CA LEU A 183 -2.63 17.45 -0.45
C LEU A 183 -1.49 18.32 0.06
N VAL A 184 -0.52 17.69 0.73
CA VAL A 184 0.74 18.30 1.14
C VAL A 184 1.90 17.58 0.46
N ILE A 185 2.72 18.33 -0.29
CA ILE A 185 3.91 17.79 -0.95
C ILE A 185 5.16 18.64 -0.76
N CYS A 186 6.25 18.00 -0.32
CA CYS A 186 7.53 18.65 -0.12
C CYS A 186 8.35 18.75 -1.41
N ASN A 187 8.58 17.63 -2.09
CA ASN A 187 9.34 17.61 -3.34
C ASN A 187 8.69 16.73 -4.40
N SER A 188 8.65 17.23 -5.62
CA SER A 188 8.32 16.40 -6.78
C SER A 188 9.08 16.79 -8.04
N GLY A 189 9.35 15.85 -8.93
CA GLY A 189 9.77 16.17 -10.29
C GLY A 189 8.56 16.68 -11.09
N THR A 190 7.63 15.79 -11.39
CA THR A 190 6.38 16.09 -12.10
C THR A 190 5.17 15.83 -11.21
N LEU A 191 4.31 16.84 -11.07
CA LEU A 191 3.05 16.75 -10.33
C LEU A 191 1.87 17.17 -11.21
N VAL A 192 0.93 16.25 -11.40
CA VAL A 192 -0.34 16.47 -12.10
C VAL A 192 -1.50 16.23 -11.15
N ILE A 193 -2.35 17.25 -10.97
CA ILE A 193 -3.51 17.21 -10.09
C ILE A 193 -4.76 17.57 -10.90
N HIS A 194 -5.76 16.69 -10.88
CA HIS A 194 -7.06 16.99 -11.47
C HIS A 194 -7.94 17.82 -10.52
N HIS A 195 -8.06 17.40 -9.27
CA HIS A 195 -8.85 18.10 -8.25
C HIS A 195 -8.14 18.04 -6.90
N ALA A 196 -8.01 19.19 -6.23
CA ALA A 196 -7.73 19.21 -4.81
C ALA A 196 -8.35 20.41 -4.08
N ASP A 197 -9.02 20.22 -2.95
CA ASP A 197 -9.60 21.38 -2.23
C ASP A 197 -8.48 22.23 -1.63
N THR A 198 -7.58 21.60 -0.88
CA THR A 198 -6.39 22.23 -0.30
C THR A 198 -5.12 21.63 -0.87
N LEU A 199 -4.24 22.47 -1.40
CA LEU A 199 -2.92 22.06 -1.90
C LEU A 199 -1.83 22.91 -1.25
N VAL A 200 -0.85 22.25 -0.63
CA VAL A 200 0.39 22.89 -0.16
C VAL A 200 1.57 22.20 -0.83
N GLY A 201 2.23 22.90 -1.77
CA GLY A 201 3.39 22.41 -2.51
C GLY A 201 4.64 23.25 -2.24
N HIS A 202 5.75 22.60 -1.88
CA HIS A 202 7.02 23.30 -1.64
C HIS A 202 7.91 23.39 -2.87
N HIS A 203 8.23 22.27 -3.53
CA HIS A 203 9.05 22.25 -4.75
C HIS A 203 8.47 21.25 -5.77
N ALA A 204 8.27 21.73 -7.00
CA ALA A 204 8.04 20.89 -8.18
C ALA A 204 8.87 21.37 -9.37
N ASP A 205 9.42 20.48 -10.20
CA ASP A 205 10.01 20.93 -11.48
C ASP A 205 8.89 21.29 -12.47
N THR A 206 7.87 20.44 -12.55
CA THR A 206 6.67 20.65 -13.36
C THR A 206 5.42 20.45 -12.52
N LEU A 207 4.56 21.47 -12.46
CA LEU A 207 3.29 21.44 -11.75
C LEU A 207 2.12 21.78 -12.68
N VAL A 208 1.17 20.85 -12.80
CA VAL A 208 -0.07 21.01 -13.56
C VAL A 208 -1.26 20.79 -12.63
N ILE A 209 -2.11 21.80 -12.48
CA ILE A 209 -3.31 21.77 -11.64
C ILE A 209 -4.52 22.11 -12.51
N LEU A 210 -5.46 21.18 -12.66
CA LEU A 210 -6.72 21.47 -13.34
C LEU A 210 -7.66 22.26 -12.44
N ARG A 211 -7.89 21.81 -11.21
CA ARG A 211 -8.69 22.52 -10.23
C ARG A 211 -8.09 22.39 -8.83
N ALA A 212 -7.94 23.53 -8.16
CA ALA A 212 -7.74 23.53 -6.72
C ALA A 212 -8.33 24.77 -6.03
N ASP A 213 -9.05 24.60 -4.93
CA ASP A 213 -9.73 25.74 -4.28
C ASP A 213 -8.72 26.65 -3.55
N SER A 214 -7.77 26.04 -2.82
CA SER A 214 -6.78 26.77 -2.00
C SER A 214 -5.33 26.28 -2.19
N PRO A 215 -4.72 26.46 -3.38
CA PRO A 215 -3.31 26.20 -3.61
C PRO A 215 -2.35 27.23 -2.98
N VAL A 216 -1.38 26.72 -2.24
CA VAL A 216 -0.19 27.42 -1.73
C VAL A 216 1.05 26.78 -2.34
N ILE A 217 1.75 27.51 -3.23
CA ILE A 217 2.89 26.98 -4.01
C ILE A 217 4.14 27.81 -3.74
N ARG A 218 5.22 27.19 -3.24
CA ARG A 218 6.45 27.92 -2.87
C ARG A 218 7.55 27.94 -3.93
N ASN A 219 7.68 26.90 -4.75
CA ASN A 219 8.63 26.86 -5.83
C ASN A 219 8.15 25.88 -6.90
N SER A 220 8.14 26.36 -8.14
CA SER A 220 7.89 25.53 -9.31
C SER A 220 8.72 26.00 -10.49
N GLY A 221 9.37 25.08 -11.20
CA GLY A 221 10.04 25.40 -12.46
C GLY A 221 9.02 25.82 -13.53
N THR A 222 8.11 24.90 -13.86
CA THR A 222 6.96 25.12 -14.76
C THR A 222 5.65 25.04 -13.97
N LEU A 223 4.75 26.00 -14.16
CA LEU A 223 3.44 26.02 -13.50
C LEU A 223 2.28 26.29 -14.47
N MET A 224 1.34 25.35 -14.51
CA MET A 224 0.08 25.45 -15.25
C MET A 224 -1.10 25.28 -14.28
N ILE A 225 -1.96 26.29 -14.16
CA ILE A 225 -3.20 26.21 -13.37
C ILE A 225 -4.37 26.63 -14.25
N TYR A 226 -5.40 25.78 -14.35
CA TYR A 226 -6.62 26.06 -15.11
C TYR A 226 -7.68 26.74 -14.23
N HIS A 227 -7.94 26.22 -13.04
CA HIS A 227 -8.89 26.81 -12.10
C HIS A 227 -8.34 26.81 -10.68
N ALA A 228 -8.39 27.99 -10.03
CA ALA A 228 -8.24 28.09 -8.58
C ALA A 228 -9.09 29.20 -7.98
N ASP A 229 -9.72 28.95 -6.83
CA ASP A 229 -10.56 29.95 -6.14
C ASP A 229 -9.68 30.99 -5.45
N THR A 230 -8.62 30.52 -4.81
CA THR A 230 -7.57 31.34 -4.20
C THR A 230 -6.20 30.84 -4.61
N LEU A 231 -5.18 31.69 -4.49
CA LEU A 231 -3.84 31.31 -4.91
C LEU A 231 -2.77 32.10 -4.16
N VAL A 232 -1.91 31.39 -3.43
CA VAL A 232 -0.74 31.97 -2.77
C VAL A 232 0.52 31.40 -3.40
N ARG A 233 1.43 32.28 -3.84
CA ARG A 233 2.67 31.89 -4.53
C ARG A 233 3.89 32.62 -3.98
N HIS A 234 5.01 31.90 -3.89
CA HIS A 234 6.35 32.45 -3.72
C HIS A 234 7.26 31.90 -4.82
N TYR A 235 8.20 32.70 -5.35
CA TYR A 235 9.31 32.34 -6.26
C TYR A 235 9.00 31.34 -7.42
N ILE A 236 8.88 31.83 -8.66
CA ILE A 236 8.69 31.02 -9.89
C ILE A 236 9.70 31.46 -10.95
N ASP A 237 10.36 30.52 -11.64
CA ASP A 237 11.45 30.86 -12.58
C ASP A 237 11.01 31.10 -14.04
N THR A 238 9.99 30.45 -14.66
CA THR A 238 9.42 30.97 -15.94
C THR A 238 8.06 30.36 -16.37
N GLN A 239 7.35 31.12 -17.23
CA GLN A 239 6.08 30.88 -17.97
C GLN A 239 4.87 30.36 -17.18
N MET A 240 4.01 31.31 -16.78
CA MET A 240 2.62 31.04 -16.41
C MET A 240 1.74 31.10 -17.68
N ARG A 241 0.86 30.13 -17.89
CA ARG A 241 -0.33 30.31 -18.73
C ARG A 241 -1.56 30.07 -17.87
N HIS A 242 -2.20 31.14 -17.44
CA HIS A 242 -3.53 31.09 -16.84
C HIS A 242 -4.55 31.08 -17.97
N LEU A 243 -5.28 29.99 -18.13
CA LEU A 243 -6.38 29.87 -19.09
C LEU A 243 -7.68 29.85 -18.29
N SER A 244 -8.26 31.04 -18.10
CA SER A 244 -9.61 31.14 -17.56
C SER A 244 -10.60 30.81 -18.68
N LEU A 245 -11.39 29.75 -18.51
CA LEU A 245 -12.57 29.51 -19.34
C LEU A 245 -13.75 30.13 -18.57
N ASP A 246 -14.29 31.22 -19.09
CA ASP A 246 -15.55 31.74 -18.60
C ASP A 246 -16.69 30.74 -18.89
N GLY A 247 -17.82 30.88 -18.21
CA GLY A 247 -19.01 30.00 -18.37
C GLY A 247 -19.62 30.00 -19.77
N GLU A 248 -19.02 30.69 -20.74
CA GLU A 248 -19.39 30.72 -22.16
C GLU A 248 -18.36 30.04 -23.08
N GLY A 249 -17.25 29.51 -22.55
CA GLY A 249 -16.23 28.78 -23.32
C GLY A 249 -15.32 29.68 -24.17
N LYS A 250 -15.16 30.96 -23.82
CA LYS A 250 -14.21 31.87 -24.48
C LYS A 250 -12.88 31.88 -23.74
N GLN A 251 -11.81 31.85 -24.52
CA GLN A 251 -10.44 31.94 -24.03
C GLN A 251 -10.10 33.40 -23.72
N GLU A 252 -9.92 33.76 -22.46
CA GLU A 252 -9.20 34.99 -22.10
C GLU A 252 -7.73 34.66 -21.78
N LEU A 253 -6.85 35.05 -22.68
CA LEU A 253 -5.40 35.07 -22.46
C LEU A 253 -5.04 36.37 -21.74
N SER A 254 -4.74 36.30 -20.44
CA SER A 254 -4.00 37.37 -19.76
C SER A 254 -2.51 36.99 -19.76
N MET A 255 -1.71 37.84 -20.41
CA MET A 255 -0.25 37.79 -20.36
C MET A 255 0.28 38.28 -19.02
#